data_AF-A0A660Y3V8-F1
#
_entry.id   AF-A0A660Y3V8-F1
#
_cell.length_a   1.000
_cell.length_b   1.000
_cell.length_c   1.000
_cell.angle_alpha   90.00
_cell.angle_beta   90.00
_cell.angle_gamma   90.00
#
_symmetry.space_group_name_H-M   'P 1'
#
loop_
_entity.id
_entity.type
_entity.pdbx_description
1 polymer ?
#
loop_
_entity_poly.entity_id
_entity_poly.type
_entity_poly.pdbx_seq_one_letter_code
_entity_poly.pdbx_strand_id
1 'polypeptide(L)' 'MARLIKGHRVSEDAPLEVSLEEPAFHRPPPPQPEVKVHRSGDKVDQIEVICSCGERIFIKLEYEGGSQDGASG' A
#
# COMPACT_ATOMS: atom_id res chain seq x y z
N MET A 1 -39.47 -36.33 -33.34
CA MET A 1 -40.02 -36.13 -31.98
C MET A 1 -39.62 -34.73 -31.52
N ALA A 2 -40.58 -33.79 -31.47
CA ALA A 2 -40.30 -32.41 -31.09
C ALA A 2 -40.17 -32.30 -29.56
N ARG A 3 -39.06 -31.73 -29.08
CA ARG A 3 -38.89 -31.40 -27.66
C ARG A 3 -39.32 -29.96 -27.44
N LEU A 4 -40.39 -29.80 -26.66
CA LEU A 4 -40.94 -28.52 -26.26
C LEU A 4 -40.00 -27.86 -25.23
N ILE A 5 -39.41 -26.72 -25.56
CA ILE A 5 -38.61 -25.91 -24.63
C ILE A 5 -39.59 -24.96 -23.90
N LYS A 6 -39.67 -25.11 -22.58
CA LYS A 6 -40.52 -24.30 -21.70
C LYS A 6 -39.96 -22.87 -21.65
N GLY A 7 -40.62 -21.95 -22.34
CA GLY A 7 -40.27 -20.52 -22.35
C GLY A 7 -40.33 -19.95 -20.92
N HIS A 8 -39.21 -19.41 -20.45
CA HIS A 8 -39.19 -18.54 -19.27
C HIS A 8 -39.69 -17.18 -19.72
N ARG A 9 -40.84 -16.74 -19.21
CA ARG A 9 -41.34 -15.38 -19.41
C ARG A 9 -40.61 -14.48 -18.42
N VAL A 10 -39.64 -13.72 -18.90
CA VAL A 10 -39.01 -12.64 -18.12
C VAL A 10 -40.01 -11.47 -18.13
N SER A 11 -40.49 -11.04 -16.96
CA SER A 11 -41.27 -9.81 -16.85
C SER A 11 -40.30 -8.63 -16.76
N GLU A 12 -40.37 -7.72 -17.73
CA GLU A 12 -39.49 -6.55 -17.89
C GLU A 12 -39.89 -5.33 -17.05
N ASP A 13 -40.51 -5.49 -15.88
CA ASP A 13 -41.06 -4.33 -15.14
C ASP A 13 -40.86 -4.41 -13.62
N ALA A 14 -39.64 -4.75 -13.19
CA ALA A 14 -39.21 -4.49 -11.83
C ALA A 14 -38.09 -3.46 -11.88
N PRO A 15 -38.26 -2.25 -11.30
CA PRO A 15 -37.13 -1.33 -11.16
C PRO A 15 -36.07 -2.00 -10.30
N LEU A 16 -34.88 -2.20 -10.88
CA LEU A 16 -33.70 -2.63 -10.13
C LEU A 16 -33.40 -1.53 -9.11
N GLU A 17 -33.68 -1.79 -7.83
CA GLU A 17 -33.24 -0.91 -6.75
C GLU A 17 -31.72 -0.99 -6.62
N VAL A 18 -31.04 -0.12 -7.36
CA VAL A 18 -29.60 0.14 -7.19
C VAL A 18 -29.43 0.98 -5.94
N SER A 19 -29.21 0.30 -4.80
CA SER A 19 -28.65 0.95 -3.62
C SER A 19 -27.23 1.38 -3.94
N LEU A 20 -27.05 2.65 -4.28
CA LEU A 20 -25.75 3.30 -4.30
C LEU A 20 -25.30 3.39 -2.85
N GLU A 21 -24.55 2.38 -2.39
CA GLU A 21 -23.82 2.49 -1.13
C GLU A 21 -23.01 3.79 -1.20
N GLU A 22 -23.32 4.72 -0.30
CA GLU A 22 -22.65 6.02 -0.27
C GLU A 22 -21.14 5.77 -0.30
N PRO A 23 -20.40 6.38 -1.25
CA PRO A 23 -18.94 6.27 -1.27
C PRO A 23 -18.43 6.64 0.11
N ALA A 24 -17.66 5.73 0.71
CA ALA A 24 -17.13 5.84 2.07
C ALA A 24 -16.17 7.03 2.20
N PHE A 25 -16.70 8.26 2.16
CA PHE A 25 -15.97 9.52 2.23
C PHE A 25 -15.54 9.89 3.66
N HIS A 26 -15.82 9.02 4.63
CA HIS A 26 -15.49 9.25 6.05
C HIS A 26 -14.49 8.23 6.62
N ARG A 27 -13.77 7.48 5.77
CA ARG A 27 -12.70 6.62 6.27
C ARG A 27 -11.44 7.47 6.48
N PRO A 28 -10.87 7.53 7.70
CA PRO A 28 -9.57 8.16 7.88
C PRO A 28 -8.54 7.45 6.98
N PRO A 29 -7.55 8.19 6.45
CA PRO A 29 -6.52 7.58 5.61
C PRO A 29 -5.82 6.46 6.39
N PRO A 30 -5.41 5.38 5.71
CA PRO A 30 -4.69 4.32 6.39
C PRO A 30 -3.41 4.89 7.04
N PRO A 31 -3.05 4.39 8.24
CA PRO A 31 -1.81 4.80 8.89
C PRO A 31 -0.61 4.58 7.96
N GLN A 32 0.19 5.62 7.81
CA GLN A 32 1.41 5.61 7.00
C GLN A 32 2.53 4.89 7.74
N PRO A 33 3.44 4.19 7.04
CA PRO A 33 4.64 3.64 7.66
C PRO A 33 5.56 4.76 8.18
N GLU A 34 6.24 4.51 9.29
CA GLU A 34 7.25 5.42 9.85
C GLU A 34 8.66 5.00 9.40
N VAL A 35 9.51 5.97 9.08
CA VAL A 35 10.91 5.73 8.69
C VAL A 35 11.85 6.42 9.67
N LYS A 36 12.74 5.65 10.29
CA LYS A 36 13.79 6.14 11.18
C LYS A 36 15.15 5.92 10.55
N VAL A 37 16.01 6.93 10.64
CA VAL A 37 17.37 6.91 10.09
C VAL A 37 18.34 6.98 11.26
N HIS A 38 19.17 5.96 11.38
CA HIS A 38 20.21 5.84 12.40
C HIS A 38 21.55 6.25 11.77
N ARG A 39 22.25 7.19 12.42
CA ARG A 39 23.49 7.79 11.91
C ARG A 39 24.63 7.71 12.92
N SER A 40 25.84 7.49 12.44
CA SER A 40 27.09 7.68 13.17
C SER A 40 27.89 8.80 12.50
N GLY A 41 27.85 9.99 13.11
CA GLY A 41 28.35 11.21 12.48
C GLY A 41 27.57 11.53 11.19
N ASP A 42 28.29 11.67 10.09
CA ASP A 42 27.69 12.00 8.77
C ASP A 42 27.24 10.77 7.98
N LYS A 43 27.49 9.55 8.48
CA LYS A 43 27.12 8.31 7.81
C LYS A 43 25.80 7.76 8.34
N VAL A 44 24.99 7.20 7.44
CA VAL A 44 23.78 6.47 7.80
C VAL A 44 24.14 5.00 7.96
N ASP A 45 24.06 4.45 9.17
CA ASP A 45 24.41 3.05 9.41
C ASP A 45 23.22 2.12 9.18
N GLN A 46 22.01 2.61 9.47
CA GLN A 46 20.80 1.80 9.40
C GLN A 46 19.55 2.64 9.12
N ILE A 47 18.63 2.07 8.35
CA ILE A 47 17.27 2.57 8.18
C ILE A 47 16.31 1.55 8.81
N GLU A 48 15.44 2.01 9.70
CA GLU A 48 14.36 1.23 10.30
C GLU A 48 13.02 1.70 9.69
N VAL A 49 12.31 0.79 9.05
CA VAL A 49 10.95 1.02 8.53
C VAL A 49 9.97 0.31 9.45
N ILE A 50 9.06 1.07 10.05
CA ILE A 50 8.01 0.57 10.93
C ILE A 50 6.71 0.59 10.13
N CYS A 51 6.24 -0.59 9.76
CA CYS A 51 4.97 -0.75 9.06
C CYS A 51 3.81 -0.40 9.99
N SER A 52 2.67 0.01 9.43
CA SER A 52 1.46 0.30 10.21
C SER A 52 0.87 -0.93 10.91
N CYS A 53 1.27 -2.15 10.53
CA CYS A 53 0.96 -3.40 11.24
C CYS A 53 1.88 -3.64 12.47
N GLY A 54 2.89 -2.80 12.69
CA GLY A 54 3.87 -2.94 13.78
C GLY A 54 5.12 -3.75 13.41
N GLU A 55 5.15 -4.39 12.24
CA GLU A 55 6.34 -5.08 11.73
C GLU A 55 7.47 -4.08 11.42
N ARG A 56 8.72 -4.54 11.58
CA ARG A 56 9.90 -3.70 11.42
C ARG A 56 10.88 -4.32 10.45
N ILE A 57 11.37 -3.51 9.52
CA ILE A 57 12.40 -3.87 8.56
C ILE A 57 13.63 -3.02 8.87
N PHE A 58 14.78 -3.67 9.01
CA PHE A 58 16.05 -3.01 9.28
C PHE A 58 16.98 -3.20 8.07
N ILE A 59 17.35 -2.09 7.45
CA ILE A 59 18.29 -2.05 6.32
C ILE A 59 19.60 -1.53 6.88
N LYS A 60 20.63 -2.38 6.96
CA LYS A 60 21.99 -1.95 7.32
C LYS A 60 22.72 -1.49 6.07
N LEU A 61 23.46 -0.39 6.19
CA LEU A 61 24.25 0.17 5.08
C LEU A 61 25.73 -0.10 5.33
N GLU A 62 26.37 -0.69 4.34
CA GLU A 62 27.82 -0.86 4.28
C GLU A 62 28.35 -0.04 3.11
N TYR A 63 29.36 0.80 3.36
CA TYR A 63 29.94 1.68 2.37
C TYR A 63 31.32 1.17 1.99
N GLU A 64 31.51 0.79 0.73
CA GLU A 64 32.84 0.50 0.19
C GLU A 64 33.52 1.81 -0.22
N GLY A 65 34.70 2.10 0.33
CA GLY A 65 35.64 3.10 -0.19
C GLY A 65 35.11 4.53 -0.34
N GLY A 66 34.93 5.25 0.77
CA GLY A 66 34.77 6.70 0.74
C GLY A 66 36.06 7.40 1.20
N SER A 67 37.05 7.55 0.31
CA SER A 67 38.18 8.46 0.58
C SER A 67 37.64 9.89 0.58
N GLN A 68 37.31 10.41 1.75
CA GLN A 68 37.22 11.85 1.93
C GLN A 68 38.66 12.36 2.13
N ASP A 69 39.46 12.28 1.07
CA ASP A 69 40.68 13.09 0.98
C ASP A 69 40.22 14.54 0.76
N GLY A 70 39.87 15.19 1.87
CA GLY A 70 39.84 16.64 1.96
C GLY A 70 41.26 17.17 1.83
N ALA A 71 41.81 17.13 0.62
CA ALA A 71 42.92 17.98 0.22
C ALA A 71 42.41 19.43 0.18
N SER A 72 42.46 20.10 1.34
CA SER A 72 42.45 21.55 1.42
C SER A 72 43.89 21.98 1.64
N GLY A 73 44.42 22.73 0.66
CA GLY A 73 45.81 23.18 0.57
C GLY A 73 46.20 24.27 1.56
#